data_AF-A0A2N7ZA25-F1
#
_entry.id   AF-A0A2N7ZA25-F1
#
_cell.length_a   1.000
_cell.length_b   1.000
_cell.length_c   1.000
_cell.angle_alpha   90.00
_cell.angle_beta   90.00
_cell.angle_gamma   90.00
#
_symmetry.space_group_name_H-M   'P 1'
#
loop_
_entity.id
_entity.type
_entity.pdbx_description
1 polymer ?
#
loop_
_entity_poly.entity_id
_entity_poly.type
_entity_poly.pdbx_seq_one_letter_code
_entity_poly.pdbx_strand_id
1 'polypeptide(L)'
;MVSEKIPSKVLSGVEQDGLVLPKKTRFENELISGCKLKNANLCDPIFDQCVLENCDFEKADFSGSRFFNKTSLTRCSFKNADFQASGFSNSKFENCTFVKCNFREASLKDCTFVSCTFSQCKIIDNSFNAKNITNIKFIGKLQEVRFISDQPHTPISVDFELCKLDYVTFENCNLENIIPPAEAKHVFFKDVAARAKKALTVISAEPESQINKILKRRLLKLTTQRGAVFNTDNLEEYEGAEFTARFISLLQDS
;
A
#
# COMPACT_ATOMS: atom_id res chain seq x y z
N MET A 1 28.77 3.45 16.39
CA MET A 1 29.41 4.55 15.64
C MET A 1 28.45 5.72 15.64
N VAL A 2 28.89 6.85 16.18
CA VAL A 2 28.07 8.06 16.31
C VAL A 2 27.80 8.58 14.90
N SER A 3 26.54 8.62 14.50
CA SER A 3 26.11 9.39 13.32
C SER A 3 26.31 10.87 13.63
N GLU A 4 27.08 11.59 12.82
CA GLU A 4 27.20 13.04 12.98
C GLU A 4 25.81 13.67 12.74
N LYS A 5 25.34 14.41 13.75
CA LYS A 5 24.09 15.17 13.63
C LYS A 5 24.32 16.32 12.65
N ILE A 6 23.50 16.41 11.62
CA ILE A 6 23.55 17.49 10.63
C ILE A 6 22.32 18.39 10.83
N PRO A 7 22.49 19.72 10.89
CA PRO A 7 21.36 20.63 11.09
C PRO A 7 20.47 20.70 9.84
N SER A 8 19.16 20.87 10.03
CA SER A 8 18.18 20.99 8.93
C SER A 8 18.52 22.03 7.89
N LYS A 9 19.20 23.12 8.26
CA LYS A 9 19.59 24.21 7.34
C LYS A 9 20.43 23.75 6.14
N VAL A 10 20.97 22.53 6.17
CA VAL A 10 21.64 21.90 5.01
C VAL A 10 20.64 21.48 3.92
N LEU A 11 19.38 21.24 4.30
CA LEU A 11 18.31 20.88 3.38
C LEU A 11 17.25 21.98 3.27
N SER A 12 16.89 22.62 4.39
CA SER A 12 15.76 23.56 4.46
C SER A 12 15.95 24.75 3.52
N GLY A 13 14.97 24.98 2.64
CA GLY A 13 14.97 26.01 1.60
C GLY A 13 16.02 25.80 0.50
N VAL A 14 16.77 24.70 0.52
CA VAL A 14 17.82 24.44 -0.46
C VAL A 14 17.20 23.96 -1.76
N GLU A 15 17.54 24.63 -2.85
CA GLU A 15 17.28 24.19 -4.22
C GLU A 15 18.62 23.80 -4.87
N GLN A 16 18.84 22.51 -5.07
CA GLN A 16 20.12 21.99 -5.56
C GLN A 16 19.96 20.71 -6.37
N ASP A 17 20.69 20.64 -7.48
CA ASP A 17 20.88 19.41 -8.27
C ASP A 17 22.14 18.67 -7.76
N GLY A 18 22.02 17.36 -7.53
CA GLY A 18 23.14 16.50 -7.15
C GLY A 18 23.70 16.73 -5.75
N LEU A 19 22.89 17.25 -4.80
CA LEU A 19 23.32 17.34 -3.39
C LEU A 19 23.74 15.96 -2.87
N VAL A 20 24.90 15.86 -2.23
CA VAL A 20 25.37 14.63 -1.60
C VAL A 20 25.50 14.87 -0.10
N LEU A 21 24.82 14.05 0.69
CA LEU A 21 25.02 14.05 2.13
C LEU A 21 26.24 13.18 2.50
N PRO A 22 26.97 13.54 3.59
CA PRO A 22 27.93 12.63 4.19
C PRO A 22 27.28 11.28 4.56
N LYS A 23 28.05 10.20 4.50
CA LYS A 23 27.56 8.87 4.92
C LYS A 23 27.09 8.92 6.38
N LYS A 24 26.02 8.18 6.70
CA LYS A 24 25.44 8.08 8.05
C LYS A 24 24.98 9.42 8.64
N THR A 25 24.54 10.34 7.77
CA THR A 25 23.93 11.61 8.19
C THR A 25 22.72 11.35 9.08
N ARG A 26 22.58 12.13 10.16
CA ARG A 26 21.39 12.09 11.02
C ARG A 26 20.81 13.49 11.23
N PHE A 27 19.52 13.62 10.93
CA PHE A 27 18.67 14.73 11.36
C PHE A 27 17.85 14.26 12.55
N GLU A 28 17.79 15.07 13.61
CA GLU A 28 17.08 14.71 14.85
C GLU A 28 16.35 15.93 15.41
N ASN A 29 15.02 15.84 15.57
CA ASN A 29 14.16 16.95 16.04
C ASN A 29 14.24 18.20 15.14
N GLU A 30 14.39 17.99 13.84
CA GLU A 30 14.65 19.04 12.86
C GLU A 30 13.41 19.35 12.00
N LEU A 31 13.21 20.63 11.68
CA LEU A 31 12.25 21.08 10.67
C LEU A 31 12.98 21.32 9.34
N ILE A 32 12.65 20.54 8.33
CA ILE A 32 13.18 20.66 6.97
C ILE A 32 12.01 21.10 6.08
N SER A 33 12.05 22.30 5.53
CA SER A 33 10.93 22.82 4.75
C SER A 33 11.36 23.42 3.43
N GLY A 34 10.50 23.31 2.41
CA GLY A 34 10.67 24.04 1.15
C GLY A 34 11.89 23.65 0.31
N CYS A 35 12.52 22.49 0.58
CA CYS A 35 13.68 22.07 -0.20
C CYS A 35 13.26 21.49 -1.56
N LYS A 36 14.10 21.69 -2.57
CA LYS A 36 13.94 21.16 -3.92
C LYS A 36 15.23 20.47 -4.35
N LEU A 37 15.26 19.16 -4.17
CA LEU A 37 16.48 18.38 -4.31
C LEU A 37 16.35 17.40 -5.47
N LYS A 38 16.99 17.76 -6.58
CA LYS A 38 17.01 16.95 -7.80
C LYS A 38 18.27 16.10 -7.84
N ASN A 39 18.17 14.83 -8.24
CA ASN A 39 19.29 13.88 -8.31
C ASN A 39 20.14 13.81 -7.01
N ALA A 40 19.56 14.16 -5.86
CA ALA A 40 20.31 14.19 -4.61
C ALA A 40 20.62 12.77 -4.13
N ASN A 41 21.85 12.56 -3.66
CA ASN A 41 22.24 11.34 -2.97
C ASN A 41 21.98 11.51 -1.47
N LEU A 42 20.85 10.95 -1.04
CA LEU A 42 20.36 10.88 0.32
C LEU A 42 20.30 9.41 0.74
N CYS A 43 21.32 8.62 0.40
CA CYS A 43 21.44 7.20 0.78
C CYS A 43 21.85 7.05 2.26
N ASP A 44 21.19 6.14 2.98
CA ASP A 44 21.34 5.85 4.42
C ASP A 44 21.10 6.98 5.47
N PRO A 45 20.44 8.13 5.19
CA PRO A 45 20.21 9.15 6.19
C PRO A 45 19.21 8.65 7.24
N ILE A 46 19.36 9.17 8.44
CA ILE A 46 18.42 8.96 9.54
C ILE A 46 17.63 10.25 9.76
N PHE A 47 16.31 10.15 9.71
CA PHE A 47 15.37 11.17 10.14
C PHE A 47 14.66 10.65 11.40
N ASP A 48 15.00 11.25 12.54
CA ASP A 48 14.47 10.89 13.86
C ASP A 48 13.68 12.07 14.42
N GLN A 49 12.37 11.91 14.62
CA GLN A 49 11.50 13.00 15.08
C GLN A 49 11.58 14.26 14.20
N CYS A 50 11.81 14.09 12.90
CA CYS A 50 11.88 15.21 11.96
C CYS A 50 10.50 15.60 11.44
N VAL A 51 10.38 16.85 11.01
CA VAL A 51 9.22 17.36 10.27
C VAL A 51 9.71 17.80 8.91
N LEU A 52 9.22 17.16 7.84
CA LEU A 52 9.49 17.56 6.46
C LEU A 52 8.23 18.19 5.87
N GLU A 53 8.32 19.42 5.37
CA GLU A 53 7.17 20.16 4.86
C GLU A 53 7.44 20.79 3.49
N ASN A 54 6.50 20.62 2.55
CA ASN A 54 6.56 21.27 1.25
C ASN A 54 7.90 21.01 0.51
N CYS A 55 8.42 19.78 0.61
CA CYS A 55 9.70 19.40 0.01
C CYS A 55 9.48 18.63 -1.30
N ASP A 56 10.29 18.93 -2.31
CA ASP A 56 10.27 18.26 -3.61
C ASP A 56 11.56 17.48 -3.83
N PHE A 57 11.44 16.19 -4.09
CA PHE A 57 12.55 15.28 -4.36
C PHE A 57 12.36 14.61 -5.72
N GLU A 58 13.10 15.07 -6.72
CA GLU A 58 13.08 14.46 -8.06
C GLU A 58 14.35 13.63 -8.26
N LYS A 59 14.20 12.33 -8.57
CA LYS A 59 15.32 11.40 -8.79
C LYS A 59 16.30 11.32 -7.61
N ALA A 60 15.85 11.67 -6.41
CA ALA A 60 16.66 11.52 -5.22
C ALA A 60 16.79 10.05 -4.82
N ASP A 61 17.98 9.66 -4.40
CA ASP A 61 18.26 8.34 -3.83
C ASP A 61 18.06 8.40 -2.32
N PHE A 62 17.06 7.70 -1.80
CA PHE A 62 16.77 7.47 -0.39
C PHE A 62 16.99 6.01 0.00
N SER A 63 17.74 5.23 -0.77
CA SER A 63 18.00 3.83 -0.46
C SER A 63 18.63 3.69 0.93
N GLY A 64 18.18 2.69 1.70
CA GLY A 64 18.64 2.47 3.08
C GLY A 64 18.29 3.55 4.11
N SER A 65 17.63 4.64 3.70
CA SER A 65 17.21 5.72 4.60
C SER A 65 16.27 5.21 5.69
N ARG A 66 16.28 5.87 6.86
CA ARG A 66 15.42 5.52 7.99
C ARG A 66 14.65 6.72 8.49
N PHE A 67 13.33 6.58 8.56
CA PHE A 67 12.41 7.56 9.13
C PHE A 67 11.71 6.91 10.32
N PHE A 68 11.92 7.44 11.52
CA PHE A 68 11.32 6.85 12.70
C PHE A 68 10.98 7.85 13.80
N ASN A 69 10.40 7.34 14.88
CA ASN A 69 9.98 8.10 16.06
C ASN A 69 9.09 9.31 15.70
N LYS A 70 7.92 9.08 15.10
CA LYS A 70 6.97 10.16 14.77
C LYS A 70 7.50 11.19 13.78
N THR A 71 8.47 10.81 12.95
CA THR A 71 8.85 11.65 11.80
C THR A 71 7.64 11.87 10.90
N SER A 72 7.38 13.11 10.53
CA SER A 72 6.22 13.52 9.73
C SER A 72 6.66 14.16 8.41
N LEU A 73 5.91 13.84 7.35
CA LEU A 73 6.10 14.40 6.02
C LEU A 73 4.76 14.97 5.56
N THR A 74 4.71 16.25 5.25
CA THR A 74 3.48 16.95 4.86
C THR A 74 3.66 17.73 3.58
N ARG A 75 2.77 17.51 2.60
CA ARG A 75 2.80 18.17 1.29
C ARG A 75 4.14 17.99 0.56
N CYS A 76 4.77 16.83 0.71
CA CYS A 76 6.01 16.50 0.02
C CYS A 76 5.73 15.76 -1.30
N SER A 77 6.56 16.01 -2.31
CA SER A 77 6.51 15.37 -3.62
C SER A 77 7.78 14.55 -3.85
N PHE A 78 7.60 13.29 -4.25
CA PHE A 78 8.68 12.38 -4.61
C PHE A 78 8.44 11.88 -6.02
N LYS A 79 9.38 12.15 -6.93
CA LYS A 79 9.24 11.79 -8.35
C LYS A 79 10.47 11.03 -8.82
N ASN A 80 10.30 9.79 -9.24
CA ASN A 80 11.39 8.85 -9.57
C ASN A 80 12.41 8.69 -8.43
N ALA A 81 12.00 8.88 -7.17
CA ALA A 81 12.88 8.69 -6.02
C ALA A 81 13.04 7.21 -5.70
N ASP A 82 14.22 6.81 -5.22
CA ASP A 82 14.50 5.44 -4.82
C ASP A 82 14.41 5.29 -3.31
N PHE A 83 13.52 4.43 -2.82
CA PHE A 83 13.35 4.08 -1.40
C PHE A 83 13.71 2.61 -1.14
N GLN A 84 14.50 1.97 -2.01
CA GLN A 84 14.86 0.57 -1.82
C GLN A 84 15.51 0.34 -0.45
N ALA A 85 15.07 -0.72 0.24
CA ALA A 85 15.58 -1.10 1.56
C ALA A 85 15.48 0.00 2.64
N SER A 86 14.65 1.02 2.43
CA SER A 86 14.40 2.07 3.43
C SER A 86 13.49 1.57 4.55
N GLY A 87 13.67 2.13 5.74
CA GLY A 87 12.89 1.80 6.93
C GLY A 87 12.03 2.96 7.38
N PHE A 88 10.72 2.79 7.36
CA PHE A 88 9.76 3.70 7.94
C PHE A 88 9.10 3.03 9.14
N SER A 89 9.19 3.65 10.32
CA SER A 89 8.59 3.13 11.55
C SER A 89 7.88 4.23 12.31
N ASN A 90 6.61 4.06 12.63
CA ASN A 90 5.84 5.04 13.40
C ASN A 90 5.98 6.46 12.80
N SER A 91 5.85 6.56 11.47
CA SER A 91 6.00 7.82 10.72
C SER A 91 4.68 8.20 10.07
N LYS A 92 4.44 9.50 9.85
CA LYS A 92 3.20 10.02 9.28
C LYS A 92 3.46 10.73 7.95
N PHE A 93 2.66 10.41 6.94
CA PHE A 93 2.63 11.06 5.64
C PHE A 93 1.27 11.69 5.43
N GLU A 94 1.25 12.98 5.11
CA GLU A 94 0.02 13.72 4.90
C GLU A 94 0.10 14.56 3.62
N ASN A 95 -0.89 14.43 2.73
CA ASN A 95 -0.94 15.14 1.46
C ASN A 95 0.33 14.96 0.60
N CYS A 96 0.97 13.78 0.69
CA CYS A 96 2.20 13.49 -0.05
C CYS A 96 1.90 12.79 -1.38
N THR A 97 2.74 13.06 -2.38
CA THR A 97 2.65 12.42 -3.70
C THR A 97 3.92 11.67 -4.02
N PHE A 98 3.78 10.39 -4.40
CA PHE A 98 4.86 9.53 -4.87
C PHE A 98 4.58 9.15 -6.32
N VAL A 99 5.50 9.45 -7.23
CA VAL A 99 5.36 9.16 -8.67
C VAL A 99 6.58 8.37 -9.13
N LYS A 100 6.37 7.15 -9.64
CA LYS A 100 7.44 6.28 -10.14
C LYS A 100 8.55 5.99 -9.13
N CYS A 101 8.20 5.99 -7.84
CA CYS A 101 9.14 5.67 -6.77
C CYS A 101 9.36 4.16 -6.63
N ASN A 102 10.51 3.77 -6.11
CA ASN A 102 10.86 2.38 -5.86
C ASN A 102 10.81 2.06 -4.36
N PHE A 103 9.85 1.26 -3.91
CA PHE A 103 9.68 0.86 -2.50
C PHE A 103 10.01 -0.61 -2.26
N ARG A 104 10.80 -1.24 -3.14
CA ARG A 104 11.19 -2.64 -2.95
C ARG A 104 12.01 -2.79 -1.67
N GLU A 105 11.70 -3.84 -0.91
CA GLU A 105 12.36 -4.12 0.38
C GLU A 105 12.20 -2.99 1.41
N ALA A 106 11.39 -1.97 1.13
CA ALA A 106 11.08 -0.94 2.10
C ALA A 106 10.17 -1.51 3.19
N SER A 107 10.36 -1.06 4.42
CA SER A 107 9.51 -1.41 5.55
C SER A 107 8.60 -0.24 5.91
N LEU A 108 7.28 -0.45 5.91
CA LEU A 108 6.26 0.57 6.24
C LEU A 108 5.61 0.30 7.60
N LYS A 109 6.41 -0.02 8.61
CA LYS A 109 5.91 -0.44 9.93
C LYS A 109 5.22 0.71 10.66
N ASP A 110 4.00 0.46 11.15
CA ASP A 110 3.22 1.42 11.94
C ASP A 110 3.14 2.82 11.31
N CYS A 111 3.18 2.89 9.97
CA CYS A 111 3.12 4.15 9.25
C CYS A 111 1.67 4.58 9.03
N THR A 112 1.45 5.88 9.08
CA THR A 112 0.15 6.52 8.82
C THR A 112 0.21 7.30 7.53
N PHE A 113 -0.75 7.07 6.63
CA PHE A 113 -0.90 7.80 5.38
C PHE A 113 -2.27 8.47 5.35
N VAL A 114 -2.30 9.78 5.10
CA VAL A 114 -3.53 10.56 4.97
C VAL A 114 -3.47 11.35 3.68
N SER A 115 -4.47 11.19 2.80
CA SER A 115 -4.58 11.94 1.55
C SER A 115 -3.34 11.83 0.66
N CYS A 116 -2.73 10.65 0.61
CA CYS A 116 -1.52 10.40 -0.18
C CYS A 116 -1.84 9.70 -1.50
N THR A 117 -1.04 9.99 -2.52
CA THR A 117 -1.13 9.33 -3.83
C THR A 117 0.16 8.59 -4.15
N PHE A 118 0.03 7.31 -4.52
CA PHE A 118 1.11 6.49 -5.06
C PHE A 118 0.81 6.18 -6.52
N SER A 119 1.55 6.81 -7.43
CA SER A 119 1.37 6.65 -8.87
C SER A 119 2.55 5.94 -9.49
N GLN A 120 2.30 4.81 -10.14
CA GLN A 120 3.29 4.00 -10.85
C GLN A 120 4.50 3.62 -9.99
N CYS A 121 4.29 3.51 -8.67
CA CYS A 121 5.32 3.13 -7.72
C CYS A 121 5.53 1.61 -7.72
N LYS A 122 6.76 1.18 -7.48
CA LYS A 122 7.10 -0.24 -7.33
C LYS A 122 6.95 -0.62 -5.87
N ILE A 123 5.75 -1.03 -5.48
CA ILE A 123 5.42 -1.48 -4.12
C ILE A 123 5.17 -2.99 -4.20
N ILE A 124 6.12 -3.77 -3.66
CA ILE A 124 6.13 -5.23 -3.70
C ILE A 124 6.34 -5.75 -2.28
N ASP A 125 5.60 -6.79 -1.88
CA ASP A 125 5.67 -7.44 -0.56
C ASP A 125 5.66 -6.44 0.60
N ASN A 126 4.61 -5.63 0.64
CA ASN A 126 4.42 -4.60 1.65
C ASN A 126 3.09 -4.78 2.37
N SER A 127 2.96 -4.16 3.54
CA SER A 127 1.72 -4.21 4.32
C SER A 127 1.27 -2.81 4.75
N PHE A 128 -0.02 -2.53 4.59
CA PHE A 128 -0.67 -1.32 5.08
C PHE A 128 -1.66 -1.70 6.18
N ASN A 129 -1.56 -1.01 7.32
CA ASN A 129 -2.55 -1.15 8.37
C ASN A 129 -3.80 -0.32 8.00
N ALA A 130 -4.94 -0.99 7.88
CA ALA A 130 -6.23 -0.40 7.52
C ALA A 130 -6.61 0.81 8.39
N LYS A 131 -6.28 0.79 9.70
CA LYS A 131 -6.56 1.90 10.62
C LYS A 131 -5.72 3.14 10.38
N ASN A 132 -4.58 2.97 9.71
CA ASN A 132 -3.59 4.02 9.53
C ASN A 132 -3.61 4.60 8.12
N ILE A 133 -4.58 4.20 7.29
CA ILE A 133 -4.71 4.71 5.92
C ILE A 133 -6.08 5.39 5.75
N THR A 134 -6.05 6.63 5.28
CA THR A 134 -7.26 7.40 4.99
C THR A 134 -7.08 8.14 3.69
N ASN A 135 -8.05 8.03 2.78
CA ASN A 135 -8.08 8.74 1.51
C ASN A 135 -6.80 8.50 0.68
N ILE A 136 -6.43 7.24 0.48
CA ILE A 136 -5.23 6.87 -0.29
C ILE A 136 -5.61 6.56 -1.73
N LYS A 137 -4.81 7.01 -2.69
CA LYS A 137 -4.97 6.66 -4.10
C LYS A 137 -3.78 5.86 -4.59
N PHE A 138 -4.04 4.71 -5.18
CA PHE A 138 -3.04 3.93 -5.92
C PHE A 138 -3.33 3.98 -7.42
N ILE A 139 -2.28 4.20 -8.22
CA ILE A 139 -2.34 4.17 -9.68
C ILE A 139 -1.18 3.29 -10.15
N GLY A 140 -1.41 2.39 -11.10
CA GLY A 140 -0.39 1.46 -11.61
C GLY A 140 -0.62 0.04 -11.12
N LYS A 141 0.36 -0.55 -10.43
CA LYS A 141 0.29 -1.95 -9.97
C LYS A 141 0.74 -2.06 -8.52
N LEU A 142 -0.02 -2.79 -7.72
CA LEU A 142 0.43 -3.34 -6.43
C LEU A 142 0.69 -4.84 -6.60
N GLN A 143 1.79 -5.33 -6.06
CA GLN A 143 2.14 -6.75 -6.12
C GLN A 143 2.42 -7.29 -4.72
N GLU A 144 1.75 -8.38 -4.33
CA GLU A 144 1.96 -9.05 -3.03
C GLU A 144 1.75 -8.11 -1.82
N VAL A 145 0.84 -7.13 -1.97
CA VAL A 145 0.53 -6.16 -0.92
C VAL A 145 -0.59 -6.65 -0.03
N ARG A 146 -0.45 -6.48 1.28
CA ARG A 146 -1.49 -6.85 2.25
C ARG A 146 -2.07 -5.60 2.91
N PHE A 147 -3.39 -5.49 2.92
CA PHE A 147 -4.11 -4.57 3.78
C PHE A 147 -4.62 -5.36 4.99
N ILE A 148 -4.20 -4.98 6.18
CA ILE A 148 -4.47 -5.76 7.40
C ILE A 148 -5.04 -4.89 8.51
N SER A 149 -5.86 -5.48 9.37
CA SER A 149 -6.27 -4.86 10.63
C SER A 149 -6.27 -5.88 11.76
N ASP A 150 -5.97 -5.43 12.97
CA ASP A 150 -6.21 -6.17 14.21
C ASP A 150 -7.69 -6.19 14.61
N GLN A 151 -8.52 -5.31 14.03
CA GLN A 151 -9.96 -5.24 14.32
C GLN A 151 -10.77 -5.67 13.10
N PRO A 152 -11.69 -6.64 13.25
CA PRO A 152 -12.59 -7.05 12.17
C PRO A 152 -13.37 -5.87 11.58
N HIS A 153 -13.60 -5.93 10.27
CA HIS A 153 -14.40 -4.95 9.52
C HIS A 153 -13.91 -3.50 9.61
N THR A 154 -12.60 -3.30 9.77
CA THR A 154 -12.02 -1.95 9.78
C THR A 154 -12.22 -1.29 8.41
N PRO A 155 -12.95 -0.17 8.31
CA PRO A 155 -13.16 0.52 7.04
C PRO A 155 -11.84 0.97 6.44
N ILE A 156 -11.70 0.79 5.13
CA ILE A 156 -10.62 1.42 4.37
C ILE A 156 -11.19 2.42 3.37
N SER A 157 -10.50 3.54 3.22
CA SER A 157 -10.79 4.58 2.24
C SER A 157 -9.63 4.61 1.25
N VAL A 158 -9.77 3.83 0.19
CA VAL A 158 -8.73 3.65 -0.83
C VAL A 158 -9.35 3.68 -2.22
N ASP A 159 -8.71 4.43 -3.11
CA ASP A 159 -9.00 4.48 -4.52
C ASP A 159 -8.05 3.57 -5.29
N PHE A 160 -8.61 2.52 -5.90
CA PHE A 160 -7.93 1.57 -6.76
C PHE A 160 -8.36 1.65 -8.23
N GLU A 161 -9.13 2.66 -8.64
CA GLU A 161 -9.74 2.75 -9.98
C GLU A 161 -8.75 2.44 -11.11
N LEU A 162 -7.55 3.02 -11.02
CA LEU A 162 -6.46 2.87 -11.99
C LEU A 162 -5.33 1.96 -11.49
N CYS A 163 -5.65 1.04 -10.58
CA CYS A 163 -4.68 0.17 -9.94
C CYS A 163 -4.96 -1.31 -10.23
N LYS A 164 -3.98 -1.98 -10.84
CA LYS A 164 -3.94 -3.44 -10.92
C LYS A 164 -3.53 -4.02 -9.58
N LEU A 165 -4.43 -4.81 -8.99
CA LEU A 165 -4.17 -5.55 -7.76
C LEU A 165 -3.66 -6.96 -8.10
N ASP A 166 -2.37 -7.20 -7.90
CA ASP A 166 -1.74 -8.49 -8.14
C ASP A 166 -1.31 -9.14 -6.82
N TYR A 167 -1.94 -10.25 -6.46
CA TYR A 167 -1.78 -10.95 -5.18
C TYR A 167 -1.97 -10.03 -3.97
N VAL A 168 -2.89 -9.08 -4.10
CA VAL A 168 -3.27 -8.18 -3.02
C VAL A 168 -4.32 -8.85 -2.15
N THR A 169 -4.13 -8.80 -0.83
CA THR A 169 -5.07 -9.37 0.14
C THR A 169 -5.60 -8.31 1.09
N PHE A 170 -6.80 -8.57 1.59
CA PHE A 170 -7.49 -7.73 2.57
C PHE A 170 -7.89 -8.61 3.75
N GLU A 171 -7.26 -8.40 4.89
CA GLU A 171 -7.53 -9.12 6.13
C GLU A 171 -8.19 -8.18 7.14
N ASN A 172 -9.35 -8.58 7.67
CA ASN A 172 -10.14 -7.80 8.62
C ASN A 172 -10.54 -6.39 8.13
N CYS A 173 -10.48 -6.15 6.83
CA CYS A 173 -10.85 -4.88 6.21
C CYS A 173 -12.33 -4.87 5.81
N ASN A 174 -12.94 -3.69 5.85
CA ASN A 174 -14.23 -3.40 5.23
C ASN A 174 -13.99 -2.59 3.95
N LEU A 175 -14.35 -3.19 2.82
CA LEU A 175 -14.17 -2.69 1.46
C LEU A 175 -15.41 -1.95 0.92
N GLU A 176 -16.45 -1.72 1.72
CA GLU A 176 -17.70 -1.09 1.25
C GLU A 176 -17.52 0.33 0.69
N ASN A 177 -16.43 1.01 1.06
CA ASN A 177 -16.14 2.42 0.75
C ASN A 177 -14.90 2.61 -0.15
N ILE A 178 -14.39 1.55 -0.79
CA ILE A 178 -13.31 1.68 -1.77
C ILE A 178 -13.86 2.16 -3.11
N ILE A 179 -12.99 2.75 -3.92
CA ILE A 179 -13.20 2.80 -5.37
C ILE A 179 -12.50 1.55 -5.94
N PRO A 180 -13.24 0.56 -6.47
CA PRO A 180 -12.66 -0.69 -6.92
C PRO A 180 -11.85 -0.50 -8.21
N PRO A 181 -10.94 -1.42 -8.56
CA PRO A 181 -10.25 -1.39 -9.85
C PRO A 181 -11.24 -1.40 -11.02
N ALA A 182 -10.96 -0.59 -12.05
CA ALA A 182 -11.74 -0.55 -13.28
C ALA A 182 -11.32 -1.61 -14.32
N GLU A 183 -10.16 -2.26 -14.11
CA GLU A 183 -9.68 -3.32 -15.01
C GLU A 183 -10.60 -4.54 -14.98
N ALA A 184 -10.98 -5.06 -16.14
CA ALA A 184 -11.95 -6.15 -16.28
C ALA A 184 -11.55 -7.46 -15.56
N LYS A 185 -10.26 -7.64 -15.28
CA LYS A 185 -9.72 -8.79 -14.54
C LYS A 185 -9.97 -8.71 -13.03
N HIS A 186 -10.42 -7.57 -12.52
CA HIS A 186 -10.82 -7.41 -11.13
C HIS A 186 -12.33 -7.44 -11.00
N VAL A 187 -12.82 -8.33 -10.14
CA VAL A 187 -14.25 -8.43 -9.82
C VAL A 187 -14.46 -8.00 -8.37
N PHE A 188 -15.25 -6.95 -8.17
CA PHE A 188 -15.61 -6.45 -6.85
C PHE A 188 -17.04 -6.83 -6.47
N PHE A 189 -17.21 -7.36 -5.26
CA PHE A 189 -18.51 -7.63 -4.66
C PHE A 189 -18.63 -6.82 -3.37
N LYS A 190 -19.61 -5.93 -3.26
CA LYS A 190 -19.86 -5.14 -2.03
C LYS A 190 -20.46 -5.99 -0.90
N ASP A 191 -21.53 -6.72 -1.18
CA ASP A 191 -22.27 -7.53 -0.19
C ASP A 191 -21.82 -9.00 -0.19
N VAL A 192 -20.51 -9.24 -0.22
CA VAL A 192 -19.95 -10.58 -0.48
C VAL A 192 -20.41 -11.63 0.55
N ALA A 193 -20.63 -11.25 1.81
CA ALA A 193 -21.12 -12.17 2.84
C ALA A 193 -22.50 -12.74 2.53
N ALA A 194 -23.44 -11.92 2.07
CA ALA A 194 -24.78 -12.36 1.71
C ALA A 194 -24.74 -13.26 0.46
N ARG A 195 -23.95 -12.85 -0.54
CA ARG A 195 -23.72 -13.62 -1.77
C ARG A 195 -23.13 -15.00 -1.47
N ALA A 196 -22.10 -15.05 -0.62
CA ALA A 196 -21.46 -16.29 -0.23
C ALA A 196 -22.40 -17.25 0.53
N LYS A 197 -23.28 -16.74 1.39
CA LYS A 197 -24.28 -17.56 2.10
C LYS A 197 -25.27 -18.23 1.13
N LYS A 198 -25.75 -17.50 0.11
CA LYS A 198 -26.64 -18.04 -0.92
C LYS A 198 -25.92 -19.06 -1.80
N ALA A 199 -24.71 -18.74 -2.27
CA ALA A 199 -23.87 -19.66 -3.02
C ALA A 199 -23.58 -20.97 -2.26
N LEU A 200 -23.40 -20.90 -0.94
CA LEU A 200 -23.23 -22.09 -0.09
C LEU A 200 -24.47 -22.97 -0.06
N THR A 201 -25.69 -22.40 -0.10
CA THR A 201 -26.92 -23.18 -0.21
C THR A 201 -26.97 -23.95 -1.52
N VAL A 202 -26.62 -23.31 -2.64
CA VAL A 202 -26.55 -23.95 -3.97
C VAL A 202 -25.55 -25.11 -3.96
N ILE A 203 -24.31 -24.85 -3.56
CA ILE A 203 -23.23 -25.85 -3.58
C ILE A 203 -23.43 -26.98 -2.55
N SER A 204 -24.23 -26.75 -1.51
CA SER A 204 -24.56 -27.80 -0.54
C SER A 204 -25.62 -28.77 -1.04
N ALA A 205 -26.44 -28.39 -2.03
CA ALA A 205 -27.45 -29.25 -2.65
C ALA A 205 -26.87 -30.16 -3.75
N GLU A 206 -25.66 -29.87 -4.22
CA GLU A 206 -25.01 -30.62 -5.28
C GLU A 206 -24.19 -31.82 -4.78
N PRO A 207 -23.91 -32.81 -5.65
CA PRO A 207 -23.00 -33.91 -5.34
C PRO A 207 -21.61 -33.44 -4.89
N GLU A 208 -20.98 -34.23 -4.04
CA GLU A 208 -19.63 -33.93 -3.58
C GLU A 208 -18.60 -34.16 -4.69
N SER A 209 -17.74 -33.17 -4.89
CA SER A 209 -16.64 -33.20 -5.84
C SER A 209 -15.44 -32.44 -5.28
N GLN A 210 -14.25 -32.65 -5.84
CA GLN A 210 -13.04 -31.95 -5.39
C GLN A 210 -13.19 -30.43 -5.54
N ILE A 211 -13.76 -29.95 -6.65
CA ILE A 211 -14.05 -28.54 -6.89
C ILE A 211 -15.07 -27.99 -5.88
N ASN A 212 -16.14 -28.75 -5.57
CA ASN A 212 -17.16 -28.33 -4.60
C ASN A 212 -16.60 -28.22 -3.17
N LYS A 213 -15.65 -29.09 -2.77
CA LYS A 213 -14.95 -28.98 -1.49
C LYS A 213 -14.18 -27.66 -1.38
N ILE A 214 -13.47 -27.27 -2.44
CA ILE A 214 -12.68 -26.03 -2.47
C ILE A 214 -13.62 -24.81 -2.47
N LEU A 215 -14.69 -24.84 -3.28
CA LEU A 215 -15.71 -23.78 -3.33
C LEU A 215 -16.34 -23.55 -1.96
N LYS A 216 -16.80 -24.60 -1.27
CA LYS A 216 -17.35 -24.50 0.09
C LYS A 216 -16.38 -23.81 1.04
N ARG A 217 -15.10 -24.23 1.04
CA ARG A 217 -14.07 -23.64 1.91
C ARG A 217 -13.83 -22.16 1.61
N ARG A 218 -13.81 -21.78 0.33
CA ARG A 218 -13.60 -20.38 -0.09
C ARG A 218 -14.79 -19.50 0.26
N LEU A 219 -16.00 -19.95 -0.04
CA LEU A 219 -17.24 -19.23 0.26
C LEU A 219 -17.43 -19.05 1.77
N LEU A 220 -17.13 -20.07 2.59
CA LEU A 220 -17.20 -19.96 4.06
C LEU A 220 -16.38 -18.78 4.60
N LYS A 221 -15.16 -18.57 4.06
CA LYS A 221 -14.30 -17.44 4.46
C LYS A 221 -14.89 -16.07 4.12
N LEU A 222 -15.78 -16.01 3.13
CA LEU A 222 -16.44 -14.78 2.70
C LEU A 222 -17.69 -14.44 3.50
N THR A 223 -18.28 -15.39 4.22
CA THR A 223 -19.56 -15.20 4.95
C THR A 223 -19.54 -14.15 6.04
N THR A 224 -18.34 -13.71 6.44
CA THR A 224 -18.12 -12.64 7.43
C THR A 224 -17.55 -11.36 6.80
N GLN A 225 -17.15 -11.36 5.52
CA GLN A 225 -16.45 -10.23 4.92
C GLN A 225 -17.40 -9.11 4.47
N ARG A 226 -16.92 -7.86 4.58
CA ARG A 226 -17.61 -6.67 4.08
C ARG A 226 -16.94 -6.23 2.79
N GLY A 227 -17.38 -6.85 1.70
CA GLY A 227 -16.83 -6.71 0.38
C GLY A 227 -15.60 -7.57 0.10
N ALA A 228 -15.38 -7.87 -1.18
CA ALA A 228 -14.21 -8.60 -1.66
C ALA A 228 -13.85 -8.16 -3.08
N VAL A 229 -12.55 -8.02 -3.35
CA VAL A 229 -12.00 -7.84 -4.69
C VAL A 229 -11.23 -9.10 -5.06
N PHE A 230 -11.50 -9.65 -6.24
CA PHE A 230 -10.77 -10.79 -6.78
C PHE A 230 -10.09 -10.40 -8.08
N ASN A 231 -8.81 -10.76 -8.22
CA ASN A 231 -8.16 -10.79 -9.52
C ASN A 231 -8.34 -12.20 -10.11
N THR A 232 -9.02 -12.29 -11.25
CA THR A 232 -9.37 -13.59 -11.86
C THR A 232 -8.15 -14.33 -12.38
N ASP A 233 -7.14 -13.65 -12.93
CA ASP A 233 -5.89 -14.28 -13.37
C ASP A 233 -5.22 -15.01 -12.20
N ASN A 234 -5.20 -14.37 -11.03
CA ASN A 234 -4.58 -14.94 -9.83
C ASN A 234 -5.38 -16.12 -9.28
N LEU A 235 -6.71 -16.07 -9.35
CA LEU A 235 -7.55 -17.20 -8.96
C LEU A 235 -7.33 -18.41 -9.90
N GLU A 236 -7.25 -18.16 -11.22
CA GLU A 236 -7.02 -19.21 -12.22
C GLU A 236 -5.66 -19.88 -12.05
N GLU A 237 -4.61 -19.11 -11.74
CA GLU A 237 -3.29 -19.66 -11.51
C GLU A 237 -3.23 -20.60 -10.30
N TYR A 238 -3.93 -20.28 -9.21
CA TYR A 238 -3.90 -21.10 -7.98
C TYR A 238 -4.93 -22.22 -7.94
N GLU A 239 -6.13 -22.00 -8.46
CA GLU A 239 -7.28 -22.91 -8.29
C GLU A 239 -7.82 -23.45 -9.63
N GLY A 240 -7.32 -22.95 -10.76
CA GLY A 240 -7.69 -23.39 -12.11
C GLY A 240 -8.89 -22.64 -12.70
N ALA A 241 -8.97 -22.63 -14.04
CA ALA A 241 -10.01 -21.93 -14.80
C ALA A 241 -11.45 -22.38 -14.47
N GLU A 242 -11.66 -23.69 -14.31
CA GLU A 242 -12.98 -24.25 -13.98
C GLU A 242 -13.47 -23.75 -12.62
N PHE A 243 -12.58 -23.74 -11.62
CA PHE A 243 -12.88 -23.21 -10.30
C PHE A 243 -13.22 -21.73 -10.37
N THR A 244 -12.36 -20.92 -11.00
CA THR A 244 -12.53 -19.46 -11.02
C THR A 244 -13.83 -19.05 -11.67
N ALA A 245 -14.13 -19.60 -12.86
CA ALA A 245 -15.37 -19.28 -13.58
C ALA A 245 -16.60 -19.58 -12.71
N ARG A 246 -16.60 -20.75 -12.06
CA ARG A 246 -17.70 -21.20 -11.23
C ARG A 246 -17.84 -20.40 -9.94
N PHE A 247 -16.73 -20.10 -9.28
CA PHE A 247 -16.70 -19.30 -8.06
C PHE A 247 -17.25 -17.89 -8.28
N ILE A 248 -16.85 -17.24 -9.38
CA ILE A 248 -17.32 -15.90 -9.73
C ILE A 248 -18.81 -15.93 -10.10
N SER A 249 -19.27 -16.88 -10.92
CA SER A 249 -20.70 -17.02 -11.26
C SER A 249 -21.57 -17.21 -10.02
N LEU A 250 -21.20 -18.10 -9.10
CA LEU A 250 -21.95 -18.32 -7.86
C LEU A 250 -22.13 -17.04 -7.04
N LEU A 251 -21.10 -16.17 -6.98
CA LEU A 251 -21.18 -14.91 -6.26
C LEU A 251 -21.97 -13.83 -7.03
N GLN A 252 -21.97 -13.85 -8.36
CA GLN A 252 -22.72 -12.92 -9.21
C GLN A 252 -24.23 -13.20 -9.18
N ASP A 253 -24.62 -14.47 -9.29
CA ASP A 253 -26.02 -14.93 -9.38
C ASP A 253 -26.75 -14.92 -8.03
N SER A 254 -26.05 -14.58 -6.94
CA SER A 254 -26.54 -14.55 -5.56
C SER A 254 -27.01 -13.15 -5.11
#